data_AF-A0A0M9VWI5-F1
#
_entry.id   AF-A0A0M9VWI5-F1
#
_cell.length_a   1.000
_cell.length_b   1.000
_cell.length_c   1.000
_cell.angle_alpha   90.00
_cell.angle_beta   90.00
_cell.angle_gamma   90.00
#
_symmetry.space_group_name_H-M   'P 1'
#
loop_
_entity.id
_entity.type
_entity.pdbx_description
1 polymer ?
#
loop_
_entity_poly.entity_id
_entity_poly.type
_entity_poly.pdbx_seq_one_letter_code
_entity_poly.pdbx_strand_id
1 'polypeptide(L)'
;MANIWAIPLALSGFNIVLAVLGGFVCLFGLVSHLIKEDFYLSEALVSLLAGVVLGPNAANFIRPREYAYPDPCASVSGPDPSCHRGYFDNLDAATLAFSRLVLGVQLVIAGIQLPSRYLRAQWRPLALLLGPGMVCMWLATSLVVWALARPPSFLHALAVGACVTPTDPVLSAVVVRGRFADENVPRALQDLIVAESGANDGLGYPFLFLALYLIKYLGGGPGGAPAAGRAIGLWFAMSLGWVVLLSVAYGAAVGWLARRALGAARGRGLVDRESLLIFAVSMALFVVGTCGLVGTDDVLASFIAGSAFAWEDKDGPELDASTNADADADADALHLAAADTLHPAVDTLLNLAVFAWYGAVIPWSSFSGSVPGQGQGAALSTGRLVALGVLVMLLRRLPWIFCMQRLIPQIRGPRDALFAGFFGPIGVSAVFYLLVTLQFIDEHLSDGEGTPRADVEHFGETVRVVVWFITVVHGFSIPLGKIALLAYRAVRGSLGGPRGEGGGWGGLGSRVPTISRLFEVPKTPSPTGGVRGSGVGDGGESGVMGSP
;
A
#
# COMPACT_ATOMS: atom_id res chain seq x y z
N MET A 1 1.80 1.36 -49.30
CA MET A 1 2.66 2.55 -49.07
C MET A 1 1.87 3.49 -48.18
N ALA A 2 2.42 3.87 -47.02
CA ALA A 2 1.77 4.83 -46.13
C ALA A 2 1.66 6.19 -46.85
N ASN A 3 0.48 6.80 -46.81
CA ASN A 3 0.21 8.07 -47.47
C ASN A 3 1.01 9.17 -46.75
N ILE A 4 2.00 9.78 -47.41
CA ILE A 4 2.94 10.72 -46.77
C ILE A 4 2.24 11.99 -46.25
N TRP A 5 1.02 12.23 -46.72
CA TRP A 5 0.14 13.32 -46.29
C TRP A 5 -0.81 12.93 -45.15
N ALA A 6 -0.81 11.67 -44.70
CA ALA A 6 -1.61 11.27 -43.54
C ALA A 6 -1.01 11.86 -42.26
N ILE A 7 -1.89 12.31 -41.35
CA ILE A 7 -1.47 12.73 -40.01
C ILE A 7 -0.77 11.54 -39.34
N PRO A 8 0.48 11.70 -38.87
CA PRO A 8 1.27 10.59 -38.34
C PRO A 8 0.84 10.24 -36.91
N LEU A 9 -0.38 9.70 -36.76
CA LEU A 9 -0.90 9.22 -35.48
C LEU A 9 -0.20 7.92 -35.10
N ALA A 10 0.63 7.97 -34.05
CA ALA A 10 1.30 6.81 -33.48
C ALA A 10 0.48 6.22 -32.31
N LEU A 11 -0.49 5.36 -32.62
CA LEU A 11 -1.37 4.70 -31.63
C LEU A 11 -0.70 3.46 -31.00
N SER A 12 0.53 3.61 -30.51
CA SER A 12 1.23 2.53 -29.79
C SER A 12 0.67 2.35 -28.38
N GLY A 13 0.75 1.13 -27.82
CA GLY A 13 0.36 0.86 -26.44
C GLY A 13 1.09 1.77 -25.44
N PHE A 14 2.38 2.05 -25.69
CA PHE A 14 3.16 3.02 -24.92
C PHE A 14 2.52 4.42 -24.91
N ASN A 15 2.20 4.97 -26.08
CA ASN A 15 1.61 6.31 -26.19
C ASN A 15 0.22 6.37 -25.55
N ILE A 16 -0.60 5.34 -25.72
CA ILE A 16 -1.94 5.27 -25.13
C ILE A 16 -1.84 5.19 -23.60
N VAL A 17 -0.99 4.33 -23.05
CA VAL A 17 -0.83 4.19 -21.60
C VAL A 17 -0.33 5.49 -20.97
N LEU A 18 0.67 6.15 -21.55
CA LEU A 18 1.15 7.43 -21.03
C LEU A 18 0.11 8.54 -21.13
N ALA A 19 -0.61 8.64 -22.25
CA ALA A 19 -1.65 9.65 -22.42
C ALA A 19 -2.79 9.45 -21.40
N VAL A 20 -3.22 8.20 -21.19
CA VAL A 20 -4.30 7.87 -20.26
C VAL A 20 -3.87 8.03 -18.81
N LEU A 21 -2.71 7.49 -18.43
CA LEU A 21 -2.21 7.59 -17.06
C LEU A 21 -1.88 9.03 -16.70
N GLY A 22 -1.16 9.76 -17.56
CA GLY A 22 -0.85 11.18 -17.36
C GLY A 22 -2.11 12.03 -17.30
N GLY A 23 -3.06 11.81 -18.22
CA GLY A 23 -4.36 12.48 -18.21
C GLY A 23 -5.15 12.21 -16.94
N PHE A 24 -5.21 10.96 -16.49
CA PHE A 24 -5.86 10.58 -15.24
C PHE A 24 -5.22 11.25 -14.03
N VAL A 25 -3.88 11.20 -13.90
CA VAL A 25 -3.16 11.82 -12.77
C VAL A 25 -3.38 13.34 -12.76
N CYS A 26 -3.32 14.01 -13.92
CA CYS A 26 -3.60 15.43 -14.02
C CYS A 26 -5.04 15.77 -13.60
N LEU A 27 -6.03 15.05 -14.12
CA LEU A 27 -7.44 15.25 -13.77
C LEU A 27 -7.69 14.98 -12.28
N PHE A 28 -7.15 13.89 -11.74
CA PHE A 28 -7.23 13.56 -10.33
C PHE A 28 -6.61 14.66 -9.47
N GLY A 29 -5.45 15.19 -9.85
CA GLY A 29 -4.80 16.29 -9.15
C GLY A 29 -5.71 17.52 -9.01
N LEU A 30 -6.42 17.89 -10.07
CA LEU A 30 -7.35 19.04 -10.09
C LEU A 30 -8.54 18.89 -9.13
N VAL A 31 -9.00 17.66 -8.89
CA VAL A 31 -10.14 17.37 -8.00
C VAL A 31 -9.74 16.67 -6.70
N SER A 32 -8.44 16.54 -6.44
CA SER A 32 -7.89 15.74 -5.35
C SER A 32 -8.40 16.19 -3.97
N HIS A 33 -8.54 17.51 -3.77
CA HIS A 33 -9.09 18.08 -2.54
C HIS A 33 -10.54 17.62 -2.30
N LEU A 34 -11.41 17.73 -3.30
CA LEU A 34 -12.81 17.30 -3.22
C LEU A 34 -12.91 15.79 -2.91
N ILE A 35 -12.07 14.97 -3.55
CA ILE A 35 -12.09 13.51 -3.35
C ILE A 35 -11.60 13.12 -1.96
N LYS A 36 -10.46 13.67 -1.52
CA LYS A 36 -9.79 13.26 -0.29
C LYS A 36 -10.40 13.91 0.95
N GLU A 37 -10.65 15.21 0.89
CA GLU A 37 -11.04 16.01 2.05
C GLU A 37 -12.56 16.07 2.23
N ASP A 38 -13.34 16.18 1.14
CA ASP A 38 -14.80 16.29 1.24
C ASP A 38 -15.50 14.91 1.19
N PHE A 39 -15.10 14.03 0.26
CA PHE A 39 -15.69 12.70 0.13
C PHE A 39 -15.02 11.61 0.97
N TYR A 40 -13.86 11.89 1.57
CA TYR A 40 -13.08 10.92 2.35
C TYR A 40 -12.73 9.62 1.60
N LEU A 41 -12.66 9.67 0.27
CA LEU A 41 -12.32 8.54 -0.58
C LEU A 41 -10.79 8.39 -0.66
N SER A 42 -10.31 7.15 -0.64
CA SER A 42 -8.88 6.86 -0.82
C SER A 42 -8.49 6.97 -2.29
N GLU A 43 -7.28 7.46 -2.54
CA GLU A 43 -6.66 7.55 -3.87
C GLU A 43 -6.57 6.17 -4.52
N ALA A 44 -6.24 5.17 -3.71
CA ALA A 44 -6.20 3.78 -4.11
C ALA A 44 -7.53 3.29 -4.68
N LEU A 45 -8.67 3.62 -4.04
CA LEU A 45 -9.98 3.20 -4.53
C LEU A 45 -10.34 3.90 -5.83
N VAL A 46 -10.12 5.22 -5.91
CA VAL A 46 -10.43 5.99 -7.13
C VAL A 46 -9.56 5.53 -8.30
N SER A 47 -8.28 5.29 -8.04
CA SER A 47 -7.34 4.75 -9.02
C SER A 47 -7.72 3.33 -9.46
N LEU A 48 -8.10 2.45 -8.53
CA LEU A 48 -8.61 1.12 -8.86
C LEU A 48 -9.82 1.18 -9.80
N LEU A 49 -10.82 2.01 -9.48
CA LEU A 49 -12.01 2.21 -10.31
C LEU A 49 -11.65 2.80 -11.68
N ALA A 50 -10.72 3.75 -11.73
CA ALA A 50 -10.22 4.28 -12.99
C ALA A 50 -9.56 3.19 -13.84
N GLY A 51 -8.76 2.31 -13.21
CA GLY A 51 -8.18 1.13 -13.85
C GLY A 51 -9.23 0.17 -14.43
N VAL A 52 -10.33 -0.06 -13.72
CA VAL A 52 -11.46 -0.88 -14.20
C VAL A 52 -12.11 -0.26 -15.43
N VAL A 53 -12.38 1.06 -15.37
CA VAL A 53 -13.04 1.80 -16.46
C VAL A 53 -12.15 1.95 -17.69
N LEU A 54 -10.85 2.20 -17.49
CA LEU A 54 -9.88 2.40 -18.56
C LEU A 54 -9.31 1.08 -19.10
N GLY A 55 -9.44 0.00 -18.32
CA GLY A 55 -8.97 -1.34 -18.64
C GLY A 55 -9.86 -2.11 -19.62
N PRO A 56 -9.56 -3.40 -19.83
CA PRO A 56 -10.17 -4.22 -20.89
C PRO A 56 -11.68 -4.43 -20.75
N ASN A 57 -12.23 -4.30 -19.54
CA ASN A 57 -13.65 -4.57 -19.27
C ASN A 57 -14.58 -3.42 -19.65
N ALA A 58 -14.05 -2.24 -19.99
CA ALA A 58 -14.83 -1.06 -20.34
C ALA A 58 -14.23 -0.31 -21.53
N ALA A 59 -13.44 0.76 -21.31
CA ALA A 59 -12.91 1.59 -22.39
C ALA A 59 -11.80 0.91 -23.20
N ASN A 60 -11.18 -0.15 -22.66
CA ASN A 60 -10.16 -0.96 -23.32
C ASN A 60 -8.96 -0.15 -23.86
N PHE A 61 -8.58 0.91 -23.13
CA PHE A 61 -7.38 1.72 -23.43
C PHE A 61 -6.12 1.16 -22.79
N ILE A 62 -6.22 0.63 -21.57
CA ILE A 62 -5.13 -0.08 -20.90
C ILE A 62 -5.33 -1.57 -21.15
N ARG A 63 -4.39 -2.23 -21.84
CA ARG A 63 -4.48 -3.63 -22.25
C ARG A 63 -3.32 -4.46 -21.72
N PRO A 64 -3.30 -4.78 -20.41
CA PRO A 64 -2.14 -5.41 -19.77
C PRO A 64 -1.70 -6.71 -20.45
N ARG A 65 -2.66 -7.52 -20.92
CA ARG A 65 -2.37 -8.78 -21.63
C ARG A 65 -1.66 -8.57 -22.97
N GLU A 66 -2.04 -7.57 -23.75
CA GLU A 66 -1.36 -7.28 -25.02
C GLU A 66 0.08 -6.78 -24.78
N TYR A 67 0.31 -6.08 -23.67
CA TYR A 67 1.64 -5.57 -23.32
C TYR A 67 2.58 -6.67 -22.82
N ALA A 68 2.03 -7.66 -22.11
CA ALA A 68 2.79 -8.82 -21.62
C ALA A 68 3.05 -9.88 -22.71
N TYR A 69 2.26 -9.88 -23.79
CA TYR A 69 2.32 -10.86 -24.87
C TYR A 69 2.25 -10.18 -26.25
N PRO A 70 3.38 -9.75 -26.82
CA PRO A 70 3.42 -9.13 -28.15
C PRO A 70 3.14 -10.11 -29.31
N ASP A 71 3.25 -11.42 -29.07
CA ASP A 71 3.20 -12.51 -30.06
C ASP A 71 1.83 -13.25 -30.10
N PRO A 72 1.54 -14.11 -31.12
CA PRO A 72 0.19 -14.60 -31.47
C PRO A 72 -0.63 -15.28 -30.37
N CYS A 73 0.02 -15.70 -29.27
CA CYS A 73 -0.64 -16.21 -28.07
C CYS A 73 -1.64 -15.23 -27.43
N ALA A 74 -1.59 -13.94 -27.77
CA ALA A 74 -2.57 -12.93 -27.35
C ALA A 74 -3.93 -13.03 -28.08
N SER A 75 -3.97 -13.62 -29.28
CA SER A 75 -5.16 -13.61 -30.16
C SER A 75 -5.98 -14.91 -30.13
N VAL A 76 -5.43 -15.99 -29.57
CA VAL A 76 -6.12 -17.28 -29.54
C VAL A 76 -7.05 -17.34 -28.34
N SER A 77 -8.34 -17.21 -28.61
CA SER A 77 -9.42 -17.59 -27.67
C SER A 77 -9.54 -19.11 -27.66
N GLY A 78 -8.58 -19.81 -27.06
CA GLY A 78 -8.55 -21.27 -26.99
C GLY A 78 -7.22 -21.83 -26.48
N PRO A 79 -7.19 -23.10 -26.03
CA PRO A 79 -5.97 -23.75 -25.58
C PRO A 79 -5.12 -24.13 -26.80
N ASP A 80 -4.25 -23.22 -27.23
CA ASP A 80 -3.18 -23.57 -28.17
C ASP A 80 -2.07 -24.30 -27.38
N PRO A 81 -1.75 -25.57 -27.70
CA PRO A 81 -0.68 -26.32 -27.04
C PRO A 81 0.69 -25.64 -27.15
N SER A 82 0.90 -24.78 -28.16
CA SER A 82 2.12 -23.98 -28.36
C SER A 82 2.30 -22.88 -27.32
N CYS A 83 1.19 -22.42 -26.72
CA CYS A 83 1.15 -21.34 -25.74
C CYS A 83 0.95 -21.91 -24.33
N HIS A 84 1.84 -22.81 -23.92
CA HIS A 84 1.86 -23.32 -22.54
C HIS A 84 1.94 -22.15 -21.56
N ARG A 85 0.83 -21.88 -20.86
CA ARG A 85 0.76 -20.90 -19.78
C ARG A 85 0.77 -21.68 -18.47
N GLY A 86 1.89 -21.64 -17.79
CA GLY A 86 1.98 -22.08 -16.40
C GLY A 86 1.09 -21.23 -15.48
N TYR A 87 1.16 -21.47 -14.17
CA TYR A 87 0.41 -20.68 -13.20
C TYR A 87 0.91 -19.24 -13.07
N PHE A 88 2.16 -19.01 -13.46
CA PHE A 88 2.82 -17.72 -13.41
C PHE A 88 3.23 -17.30 -14.82
N ASP A 89 2.77 -16.13 -15.23
CA ASP A 89 2.81 -15.68 -16.61
C ASP A 89 3.55 -14.31 -16.72
N ASN A 90 3.77 -13.78 -17.92
CA ASN A 90 4.51 -12.51 -18.10
C ASN A 90 3.77 -11.32 -17.47
N LEU A 91 2.44 -11.36 -17.44
CA LEU A 91 1.63 -10.32 -16.82
C LEU A 91 1.75 -10.39 -15.30
N ASP A 92 1.77 -11.59 -14.74
CA ASP A 92 2.03 -11.85 -13.33
C ASP A 92 3.44 -11.39 -12.94
N ALA A 93 4.46 -11.68 -13.75
CA ALA A 93 5.84 -11.22 -13.55
C ALA A 93 5.95 -9.69 -13.55
N ALA A 94 5.32 -9.02 -14.52
CA ALA A 94 5.29 -7.56 -14.59
C ALA A 94 4.56 -6.96 -13.37
N THR A 95 3.44 -7.56 -12.97
CA THR A 95 2.65 -7.12 -11.81
C THR A 95 3.44 -7.33 -10.51
N LEU A 96 4.19 -8.42 -10.38
CA LEU A 96 5.05 -8.69 -9.23
C LEU A 96 6.18 -7.67 -9.14
N ALA A 97 6.88 -7.42 -10.25
CA ALA A 97 7.95 -6.42 -10.30
C ALA A 97 7.45 -5.01 -9.96
N PHE A 98 6.27 -4.63 -10.46
CA PHE A 98 5.68 -3.34 -10.14
C PHE A 98 5.26 -3.25 -8.65
N SER A 99 4.69 -4.31 -8.11
CA SER A 99 4.32 -4.39 -6.68
C SER A 99 5.54 -4.26 -5.77
N ARG A 100 6.64 -4.95 -6.13
CA ARG A 100 7.94 -4.87 -5.41
C ARG A 100 8.51 -3.46 -5.40
N LEU A 101 8.48 -2.78 -6.54
CA LEU A 101 8.93 -1.39 -6.66
C LEU A 101 8.14 -0.46 -5.73
N VAL A 102 6.82 -0.56 -5.75
CA VAL A 102 5.93 0.31 -4.98
C VAL A 102 6.10 0.06 -3.48
N LEU A 103 6.03 -1.21 -3.05
CA LEU A 103 6.23 -1.58 -1.65
C LEU A 103 7.60 -1.13 -1.14
N GLY A 104 8.68 -1.40 -1.88
CA GLY A 104 10.02 -1.04 -1.44
C GLY A 104 10.22 0.47 -1.25
N VAL A 105 9.76 1.28 -2.20
CA VAL A 105 9.83 2.76 -2.08
C VAL A 105 9.04 3.25 -0.87
N GLN A 106 7.81 2.74 -0.70
CA GLN A 106 6.94 3.18 0.38
C GLN A 106 7.41 2.72 1.76
N LEU A 107 8.01 1.53 1.85
CA LEU A 107 8.55 1.01 3.09
C LEU A 107 9.80 1.73 3.54
N VAL A 108 10.69 2.12 2.61
CA VAL A 108 11.80 3.03 2.94
C VAL A 108 11.26 4.35 3.49
N ILE A 109 10.31 4.97 2.80
CA ILE A 109 9.71 6.26 3.22
C ILE A 109 9.05 6.10 4.60
N ALA A 110 8.29 5.03 4.82
CA ALA A 110 7.65 4.72 6.10
C ALA A 110 8.68 4.56 7.23
N GLY A 111 9.78 3.86 6.97
CA GLY A 111 10.88 3.70 7.93
C GLY A 111 11.56 5.03 8.28
N ILE A 112 11.76 5.91 7.30
CA ILE A 112 12.37 7.23 7.49
C ILE A 112 11.47 8.14 8.35
N GLN A 113 10.16 8.04 8.19
CA GLN A 113 9.18 8.88 8.87
C GLN A 113 8.91 8.47 10.32
N LEU A 114 9.37 7.29 10.75
CA LEU A 114 9.25 6.87 12.13
C LEU A 114 10.21 7.67 13.04
N PRO A 115 9.84 7.89 14.31
CA PRO A 115 10.76 8.50 15.27
C PRO A 115 12.08 7.74 15.37
N SER A 116 13.16 8.46 15.68
CA SER A 116 14.47 7.85 15.88
C SER A 116 14.42 6.73 16.93
N ARG A 117 15.07 5.60 16.63
CA ARG A 117 15.15 4.41 17.50
C ARG A 117 13.77 3.79 17.82
N TYR A 118 12.71 4.07 17.06
CA TYR A 118 11.35 3.63 17.37
C TYR A 118 11.21 2.11 17.51
N LEU A 119 11.80 1.32 16.60
CA LEU A 119 11.75 -0.15 16.65
C LEU A 119 12.35 -0.70 17.94
N ARG A 120 13.43 -0.07 18.43
CA ARG A 120 14.06 -0.42 19.71
C ARG A 120 13.22 0.05 20.90
N ALA A 121 12.63 1.24 20.84
CA ALA A 121 11.81 1.79 21.92
C ALA A 121 10.49 1.00 22.11
N GLN A 122 9.85 0.59 21.01
CA GLN A 122 8.54 -0.06 20.99
C GLN A 122 8.59 -1.55 20.64
N TRP A 123 9.72 -2.21 20.90
CA TRP A 123 9.91 -3.62 20.57
C TRP A 123 8.88 -4.56 21.23
N ARG A 124 8.36 -4.21 22.43
CA ARG A 124 7.36 -5.04 23.14
C ARG A 124 5.99 -5.01 22.44
N PRO A 125 5.35 -3.85 22.21
CA PRO A 125 4.15 -3.77 21.36
C PRO A 125 4.33 -4.40 19.99
N LEU A 126 5.45 -4.13 19.32
CA LEU A 126 5.73 -4.66 17.98
C LEU A 126 5.88 -6.19 18.01
N ALA A 127 6.63 -6.77 18.96
CA ALA A 127 6.74 -8.21 19.09
C ALA A 127 5.40 -8.90 19.35
N LEU A 128 4.50 -8.23 20.08
CA LEU A 128 3.16 -8.72 20.35
C LEU A 128 2.29 -8.70 19.07
N LEU A 129 2.33 -7.62 18.28
CA LEU A 129 1.58 -7.51 17.03
C LEU A 129 2.13 -8.44 15.93
N LEU A 130 3.45 -8.44 15.73
CA LEU A 130 4.14 -9.17 14.66
C LEU A 130 4.29 -10.67 14.98
N GLY A 131 4.29 -11.06 16.26
CA GLY A 131 4.34 -12.46 16.68
C GLY A 131 2.95 -13.05 16.83
N PRO A 132 2.40 -13.13 18.06
CA PRO A 132 1.11 -13.77 18.31
C PRO A 132 -0.04 -13.12 17.56
N GLY A 133 -0.01 -11.79 17.34
CA GLY A 133 -1.00 -11.11 16.51
C GLY A 133 -1.08 -11.71 15.11
N MET A 134 0.01 -11.67 14.34
CA MET A 134 0.07 -12.26 12.99
C MET A 134 -0.28 -13.75 12.97
N VAL A 135 0.18 -14.54 13.94
CA VAL A 135 -0.16 -15.98 14.02
C VAL A 135 -1.68 -16.17 14.15
N CYS A 136 -2.33 -15.42 15.03
CA CYS A 136 -3.78 -15.49 15.19
C CYS A 136 -4.53 -15.02 13.95
N MET A 137 -4.08 -13.92 13.31
CA MET A 137 -4.66 -13.43 12.06
C MET A 137 -4.56 -14.46 10.94
N TRP A 138 -3.40 -15.11 10.83
CA TRP A 138 -3.12 -16.17 9.86
C TRP A 138 -4.02 -17.38 10.05
N LEU A 139 -4.10 -17.92 11.26
CA LEU A 139 -4.92 -19.08 11.57
C LEU A 139 -6.42 -18.79 11.40
N ALA A 140 -6.88 -17.61 11.83
CA ALA A 140 -8.27 -17.19 11.66
C ALA A 140 -8.66 -17.11 10.18
N THR A 141 -7.83 -16.46 9.36
CA THR A 141 -8.06 -16.32 7.92
C THR A 141 -8.04 -17.68 7.23
N SER A 142 -7.06 -18.52 7.59
CA SER A 142 -6.94 -19.89 7.05
C SER A 142 -8.13 -20.77 7.40
N LEU A 143 -8.69 -20.63 8.61
CA LEU A 143 -9.89 -21.35 9.02
C LEU A 143 -11.12 -20.90 8.20
N VAL A 144 -11.29 -19.60 7.98
CA VAL A 144 -12.39 -19.05 7.15
C VAL A 144 -12.26 -19.52 5.71
N VAL A 145 -11.06 -19.47 5.13
CA VAL A 145 -10.78 -19.98 3.78
C VAL A 145 -11.06 -21.48 3.72
N TRP A 146 -10.62 -22.26 4.70
CA TRP A 146 -10.87 -23.70 4.73
C TRP A 146 -12.36 -24.03 4.79
N ALA A 147 -13.12 -23.30 5.62
CA ALA A 147 -14.57 -23.53 5.78
C ALA A 147 -15.38 -23.17 4.52
N LEU A 148 -15.02 -22.08 3.83
CA LEU A 148 -15.81 -21.54 2.71
C LEU A 148 -15.27 -21.89 1.33
N ALA A 149 -13.95 -21.83 1.16
CA ALA A 149 -13.29 -22.17 -0.11
C ALA A 149 -13.01 -23.67 -0.27
N ARG A 150 -13.01 -24.42 0.83
CA ARG A 150 -12.85 -25.89 0.86
C ARG A 150 -11.71 -26.40 -0.04
N PRO A 151 -10.48 -25.85 0.09
CA PRO A 151 -9.35 -26.36 -0.66
C PRO A 151 -9.02 -27.81 -0.23
N PRO A 152 -8.23 -28.56 -1.01
CA PRO A 152 -8.04 -30.00 -0.81
C PRO A 152 -7.44 -30.37 0.55
N SER A 153 -6.68 -29.47 1.18
CA SER A 153 -6.21 -29.64 2.55
C SER A 153 -6.12 -28.33 3.30
N PHE A 154 -6.05 -28.40 4.63
CA PHE A 154 -5.86 -27.22 5.46
C PHE A 154 -4.53 -26.48 5.15
N LEU A 155 -3.50 -27.18 4.65
CA LEU A 155 -2.23 -26.57 4.24
C LEU A 155 -2.43 -25.55 3.10
N HIS A 156 -3.30 -25.85 2.14
CA HIS A 156 -3.63 -24.93 1.06
C HIS A 156 -4.36 -23.69 1.59
N ALA A 157 -5.24 -23.87 2.58
CA ALA A 157 -5.88 -22.74 3.25
C ALA A 157 -4.88 -21.88 4.04
N LEU A 158 -3.85 -22.50 4.64
CA LEU A 158 -2.76 -21.80 5.31
C LEU A 158 -1.93 -20.94 4.34
N ALA A 159 -1.67 -21.41 3.12
CA ALA A 159 -0.98 -20.61 2.11
C ALA A 159 -1.83 -19.41 1.63
N VAL A 160 -3.13 -19.60 1.37
CA VAL A 160 -4.04 -18.48 1.05
C VAL A 160 -4.14 -17.50 2.22
N GLY A 161 -4.28 -18.01 3.44
CA GLY A 161 -4.32 -17.19 4.65
C GLY A 161 -3.05 -16.36 4.82
N ALA A 162 -1.87 -16.94 4.54
CA ALA A 162 -0.59 -16.24 4.63
C ALA A 162 -0.49 -15.06 3.65
N CYS A 163 -1.08 -15.17 2.45
CA CYS A 163 -1.11 -14.07 1.50
C CYS A 163 -1.88 -12.85 2.03
N VAL A 164 -2.85 -13.08 2.91
CA VAL A 164 -3.77 -12.05 3.39
C VAL A 164 -3.40 -11.59 4.81
N THR A 165 -2.54 -12.30 5.54
CA THR A 165 -2.13 -11.94 6.91
C THR A 165 -1.47 -10.56 7.03
N PRO A 166 -0.52 -10.16 6.17
CA PRO A 166 0.16 -8.85 6.30
C PRO A 166 -0.79 -7.66 6.08
N THR A 167 -0.55 -6.55 6.78
CA THR A 167 -1.34 -5.32 6.59
C THR A 167 -0.58 -4.32 5.76
N ASP A 168 -1.22 -3.88 4.70
CA ASP A 168 -0.60 -3.10 3.64
C ASP A 168 -0.23 -1.68 4.11
N PRO A 169 1.06 -1.29 4.10
CA PRO A 169 1.56 0.01 4.54
C PRO A 169 1.02 1.14 3.66
N VAL A 170 0.78 0.83 2.38
CA VAL A 170 0.29 1.75 1.36
C VAL A 170 -1.09 2.26 1.71
N LEU A 171 -2.04 1.34 1.88
CA LEU A 171 -3.39 1.66 2.30
C LEU A 171 -3.44 2.12 3.76
N SER A 172 -2.55 1.61 4.63
CA SER A 172 -2.48 2.04 6.04
C SER A 172 -2.09 3.51 6.15
N ALA A 173 -1.15 3.98 5.32
CA ALA A 173 -0.74 5.39 5.26
C ALA A 173 -1.94 6.32 5.00
N VAL A 174 -2.86 5.95 4.11
CA VAL A 174 -4.08 6.72 3.78
C VAL A 174 -5.10 6.77 4.93
N VAL A 175 -4.99 5.87 5.90
CA VAL A 175 -5.85 5.83 7.09
C VAL A 175 -5.23 6.59 8.26
N VAL A 176 -3.91 6.49 8.42
CA VAL A 176 -3.19 7.11 9.54
C VAL A 176 -2.65 8.50 9.21
N ARG A 177 -2.81 8.99 7.98
CA ARG A 177 -2.42 10.33 7.54
C ARG A 177 -3.59 11.14 7.00
N GLY A 178 -3.38 12.45 6.93
CA GLY A 178 -4.35 13.41 6.45
C GLY A 178 -5.28 13.93 7.55
N ARG A 179 -6.11 14.90 7.19
CA ARG A 179 -6.94 15.65 8.14
C ARG A 179 -7.79 14.76 9.03
N PHE A 180 -8.37 13.70 8.47
CA PHE A 180 -9.15 12.74 9.24
C PHE A 180 -8.30 12.04 10.32
N ALA A 181 -7.08 11.61 10.01
CA ALA A 181 -6.25 10.92 10.99
C ALA A 181 -5.76 11.86 12.08
N ASP A 182 -5.34 13.08 11.72
CA ASP A 182 -4.85 14.09 12.65
C ASP A 182 -5.91 14.51 13.67
N GLU A 183 -7.18 14.58 13.26
CA GLU A 183 -8.29 14.92 14.14
C GLU A 183 -8.79 13.73 14.99
N ASN A 184 -8.53 12.49 14.56
CA ASN A 184 -9.25 11.31 15.10
C ASN A 184 -8.38 10.19 15.69
N VAL A 185 -7.07 10.18 15.41
CA VAL A 185 -6.17 9.09 15.79
C VAL A 185 -4.96 9.66 16.52
N PRO A 186 -4.65 9.22 17.76
CA PRO A 186 -3.46 9.67 18.47
C PRO A 186 -2.17 9.37 17.72
N ARG A 187 -1.21 10.29 17.67
CA ARG A 187 0.09 10.09 16.97
C ARG A 187 0.81 8.80 17.38
N ALA A 188 0.83 8.48 18.67
CA ALA A 188 1.44 7.24 19.16
C ALA A 188 0.82 5.96 18.56
N LEU A 189 -0.48 5.98 18.22
CA LEU A 189 -1.16 4.89 17.53
C LEU A 189 -0.86 4.90 16.04
N GLN A 190 -0.77 6.09 15.41
CA GLN A 190 -0.36 6.22 14.01
C GLN A 190 1.05 5.63 13.80
N ASP A 191 2.03 6.02 14.62
CA ASP A 191 3.41 5.52 14.54
C ASP A 191 3.47 4.01 14.75
N LEU A 192 2.65 3.47 15.66
CA LEU A 192 2.59 2.03 15.92
C LEU A 192 2.02 1.27 14.70
N ILE A 193 0.97 1.78 14.08
CA ILE A 193 0.37 1.19 12.88
C ILE A 193 1.36 1.23 11.72
N VAL A 194 2.06 2.36 11.51
CA VAL A 194 3.09 2.49 10.46
C VAL A 194 4.21 1.47 10.70
N ALA A 195 4.72 1.36 11.92
CA ALA A 195 5.79 0.43 12.26
C ALA A 195 5.36 -1.04 12.16
N GLU A 196 4.13 -1.37 12.53
CA GLU A 196 3.55 -2.71 12.34
C GLU A 196 3.43 -3.03 10.85
N SER A 197 2.78 -2.17 10.06
CA SER A 197 2.59 -2.37 8.61
C SER A 197 3.91 -2.38 7.83
N GLY A 198 4.93 -1.71 8.36
CA GLY A 198 6.25 -1.68 7.74
C GLY A 198 7.02 -2.99 7.91
N ALA A 199 6.86 -3.64 9.06
CA ALA A 199 7.57 -4.88 9.38
C ALA A 199 6.79 -6.15 9.02
N ASN A 200 5.46 -6.13 9.10
CA ASN A 200 4.62 -7.32 8.92
C ASN A 200 4.62 -7.85 7.47
N ASP A 201 4.76 -6.97 6.49
CA ASP A 201 4.80 -7.31 5.07
C ASP A 201 6.02 -8.14 4.73
N GLY A 202 7.15 -7.96 5.41
CA GLY A 202 8.29 -8.86 5.26
C GLY A 202 8.16 -10.14 6.09
N LEU A 203 7.58 -10.03 7.29
CA LEU A 203 7.36 -11.17 8.17
C LEU A 203 6.21 -12.11 7.72
N GLY A 204 5.57 -11.84 6.58
CA GLY A 204 4.64 -12.76 5.92
C GLY A 204 5.34 -13.99 5.31
N TYR A 205 6.60 -13.86 4.91
CA TYR A 205 7.39 -14.92 4.25
C TYR A 205 7.44 -16.22 5.06
N PRO A 206 7.77 -16.20 6.37
CA PRO A 206 7.73 -17.40 7.20
C PRO A 206 6.38 -18.13 7.18
N PHE A 207 5.25 -17.41 7.20
CA PHE A 207 3.93 -18.04 7.18
C PHE A 207 3.65 -18.71 5.84
N LEU A 208 3.94 -18.00 4.74
CA LEU A 208 3.69 -18.52 3.40
C LEU A 208 4.57 -19.73 3.09
N PHE A 209 5.89 -19.60 3.27
CA PHE A 209 6.82 -20.67 2.92
C PHE A 209 6.73 -21.88 3.85
N LEU A 210 6.25 -21.72 5.08
CA LEU A 210 5.89 -22.88 5.91
C LEU A 210 4.81 -23.73 5.22
N ALA A 211 3.73 -23.09 4.77
CA ALA A 211 2.65 -23.79 4.07
C ALA A 211 3.12 -24.39 2.74
N LEU A 212 3.85 -23.62 1.92
CA LEU A 212 4.34 -24.07 0.61
C LEU A 212 5.37 -25.20 0.70
N TYR A 213 6.33 -25.15 1.64
CA TYR A 213 7.26 -26.25 1.84
C TYR A 213 6.57 -27.51 2.36
N LEU A 214 5.59 -27.37 3.25
CA LEU A 214 4.79 -28.52 3.69
C LEU A 214 3.98 -29.13 2.54
N ILE A 215 3.35 -28.32 1.69
CA ILE A 215 2.67 -28.80 0.48
C ILE A 215 3.67 -29.54 -0.42
N LYS A 216 4.85 -28.96 -0.68
CA LYS A 216 5.89 -29.56 -1.54
C LYS A 216 6.31 -30.95 -1.06
N TYR A 217 6.63 -31.10 0.23
CA TYR A 217 7.25 -32.32 0.78
C TYR A 217 6.28 -33.31 1.43
N LEU A 218 5.02 -32.95 1.66
CA LEU A 218 3.97 -33.88 2.13
C LEU A 218 3.05 -34.35 1.00
N GLY A 219 2.87 -33.55 -0.07
CA GLY A 219 1.96 -33.84 -1.19
C GLY A 219 2.41 -34.92 -2.18
N GLY A 220 3.34 -35.81 -1.80
CA GLY A 220 3.71 -36.99 -2.59
C GLY A 220 4.36 -36.67 -3.94
N GLY A 221 5.52 -35.99 -3.94
CA GLY A 221 6.34 -35.85 -5.16
C GLY A 221 6.80 -37.21 -5.70
N PRO A 222 7.18 -37.30 -7.00
CA PRO A 222 7.59 -38.57 -7.61
C PRO A 222 8.80 -39.18 -6.87
N GLY A 223 8.58 -40.28 -6.14
CA GLY A 223 9.62 -41.16 -5.62
C GLY A 223 10.16 -40.92 -4.19
N GLY A 224 9.51 -40.10 -3.34
CA GLY A 224 9.99 -39.86 -1.97
C GLY A 224 8.95 -40.09 -0.87
N ALA A 225 9.37 -40.70 0.25
CA ALA A 225 8.57 -40.75 1.48
C ALA A 225 8.29 -39.32 2.01
N PRO A 226 7.15 -39.07 2.68
CA PRO A 226 6.83 -37.76 3.25
C PRO A 226 7.97 -37.25 4.14
N ALA A 227 8.51 -36.08 3.82
CA ALA A 227 9.72 -35.56 4.45
C ALA A 227 9.45 -34.25 5.20
N ALA A 228 8.58 -34.30 6.21
CA ALA A 228 8.25 -33.14 7.06
C ALA A 228 9.51 -32.48 7.66
N GLY A 229 10.50 -33.28 8.08
CA GLY A 229 11.77 -32.78 8.60
C GLY A 229 12.55 -31.92 7.59
N ARG A 230 12.50 -32.25 6.29
CA ARG A 230 13.13 -31.45 5.24
C ARG A 230 12.40 -30.14 5.00
N ALA A 231 11.06 -30.15 5.02
CA ALA A 231 10.26 -28.93 4.93
C ALA A 231 10.57 -27.97 6.08
N ILE A 232 10.60 -28.47 7.32
CA ILE A 232 10.94 -27.66 8.51
C ILE A 232 12.39 -27.18 8.47
N GLY A 233 13.34 -28.02 8.05
CA GLY A 233 14.74 -27.63 7.89
C GLY A 233 14.92 -26.51 6.87
N LEU A 234 14.28 -26.60 5.70
CA LEU A 234 14.25 -25.53 4.69
C LEU A 234 13.56 -24.28 5.22
N TRP A 235 12.48 -24.44 5.97
CA TRP A 235 11.76 -23.31 6.54
C TRP A 235 12.65 -22.49 7.50
N PHE A 236 13.35 -23.17 8.43
CA PHE A 236 14.29 -22.51 9.34
C PHE A 236 15.49 -21.90 8.60
N ALA A 237 16.14 -22.65 7.72
CA ALA A 237 17.36 -22.19 7.06
C ALA A 237 17.08 -21.08 6.03
N MET A 238 16.14 -21.31 5.12
CA MET A 238 15.85 -20.38 4.02
C MET A 238 14.92 -19.26 4.47
N SER A 239 13.78 -19.55 5.09
CA SER A 239 12.81 -18.48 5.40
C SER A 239 13.28 -17.61 6.57
N LEU A 240 13.66 -18.21 7.70
CA LEU A 240 14.09 -17.42 8.87
C LEU A 240 15.53 -16.93 8.75
N GLY A 241 16.47 -17.80 8.37
CA GLY A 241 17.89 -17.45 8.24
C GLY A 241 18.18 -16.56 7.02
N TRP A 242 17.88 -17.05 5.82
CA TRP A 242 18.28 -16.36 4.58
C TRP A 242 17.34 -15.22 4.15
N VAL A 243 16.03 -15.37 4.32
CA VAL A 243 15.07 -14.36 3.85
C VAL A 243 14.85 -13.28 4.91
N VAL A 244 14.57 -13.65 6.17
CA VAL A 244 14.28 -12.67 7.24
C VAL A 244 15.53 -12.12 7.91
N LEU A 245 16.44 -12.95 8.43
CA LEU A 245 17.57 -12.44 9.20
C LEU A 245 18.57 -11.67 8.32
N LEU A 246 18.84 -12.18 7.11
CA LEU A 246 19.72 -11.49 6.15
C LEU A 246 19.12 -10.16 5.68
N SER A 247 17.81 -10.06 5.43
CA SER A 247 17.19 -8.80 4.99
C SER A 247 17.25 -7.73 6.09
N VAL A 248 17.06 -8.11 7.36
CA VAL A 248 17.26 -7.20 8.50
C VAL A 248 18.71 -6.73 8.58
N ALA A 249 19.69 -7.65 8.49
CA ALA A 249 21.10 -7.30 8.53
C ALA A 249 21.52 -6.43 7.33
N TYR A 250 21.06 -6.77 6.14
CA TYR A 250 21.33 -6.07 4.89
C TYR A 250 20.73 -4.65 4.90
N GLY A 251 19.44 -4.53 5.21
CA GLY A 251 18.75 -3.25 5.31
C GLY A 251 19.41 -2.35 6.34
N ALA A 252 19.73 -2.89 7.53
CA ALA A 252 20.42 -2.12 8.57
C ALA A 252 21.80 -1.63 8.10
N ALA A 253 22.58 -2.49 7.44
CA ALA A 253 23.89 -2.13 6.90
C ALA A 253 23.80 -1.05 5.81
N VAL A 254 22.88 -1.19 4.85
CA VAL A 254 22.69 -0.22 3.77
C VAL A 254 22.19 1.11 4.30
N GLY A 255 21.17 1.11 5.16
CA GLY A 255 20.62 2.33 5.75
C GLY A 255 21.64 3.09 6.59
N TRP A 256 22.42 2.37 7.41
CA TRP A 256 23.51 2.95 8.20
C TRP A 256 24.63 3.52 7.31
N LEU A 257 25.06 2.78 6.28
CA LEU A 257 26.09 3.23 5.35
C LEU A 257 25.61 4.45 4.57
N ALA A 258 24.37 4.45 4.10
CA ALA A 258 23.74 5.55 3.38
C ALA A 258 23.70 6.82 4.25
N ARG A 259 23.31 6.70 5.54
CA ARG A 259 23.35 7.81 6.50
C ARG A 259 24.77 8.37 6.65
N ARG A 260 25.75 7.49 6.88
CA ARG A 260 27.17 7.87 7.07
C ARG A 260 27.75 8.55 5.83
N ALA A 261 27.51 7.99 4.65
CA ALA A 261 27.98 8.50 3.38
C ALA A 261 27.36 9.87 3.07
N LEU A 262 26.06 10.01 3.27
CA LEU A 262 25.34 11.26 3.02
C LEU A 262 25.77 12.37 3.99
N GLY A 263 25.94 12.06 5.28
CA GLY A 263 26.47 13.00 6.27
C GLY A 263 27.89 13.46 5.93
N ALA A 264 28.76 12.53 5.53
CA ALA A 264 30.14 12.86 5.13
C ALA A 264 30.20 13.71 3.85
N ALA A 265 29.33 13.44 2.88
CA ALA A 265 29.25 14.22 1.64
C ALA A 265 28.71 15.64 1.90
N ARG A 266 27.69 15.77 2.75
CA ARG A 266 27.15 17.07 3.18
C ARG A 266 28.15 17.90 3.96
N GLY A 267 28.87 17.31 4.93
CA GLY A 267 29.92 18.01 5.68
C GLY A 267 31.07 18.53 4.80
N ARG A 268 31.20 18.02 3.57
CA ARG A 268 32.15 18.48 2.56
C ARG A 268 31.52 19.41 1.51
N GLY A 269 30.24 19.75 1.63
CA GLY A 269 29.51 20.58 0.66
C GLY A 269 29.34 19.93 -0.72
N LEU A 270 29.38 18.60 -0.81
CA LEU A 270 29.33 17.88 -2.09
C LEU A 270 27.92 17.62 -2.62
N VAL A 271 26.88 17.88 -1.81
CA VAL A 271 25.50 17.49 -2.14
C VAL A 271 24.63 18.72 -2.27
N ASP A 272 24.03 18.87 -3.44
CA ASP A 272 23.03 19.89 -3.75
C ASP A 272 21.65 19.51 -3.17
N ARG A 273 20.75 20.49 -3.06
CA ARG A 273 19.42 20.28 -2.44
C ARG A 273 18.54 19.30 -3.21
N GLU A 274 18.64 19.23 -4.53
CA GLU A 274 17.79 18.36 -5.36
C GLU A 274 18.17 16.89 -5.15
N SER A 275 19.47 16.59 -5.11
CA SER A 275 20.00 15.27 -4.77
C SER A 275 19.55 14.78 -3.40
N LEU A 276 19.31 15.69 -2.44
CA LEU A 276 18.80 15.34 -1.11
C LEU A 276 17.34 14.90 -1.13
N LEU A 277 16.51 15.52 -1.98
CA LEU A 277 15.10 15.19 -2.11
C LEU A 277 14.90 13.78 -2.69
N ILE A 278 15.73 13.39 -3.66
CA ILE A 278 15.61 12.09 -4.34
C ILE A 278 16.35 10.96 -3.63
N PHE A 279 17.20 11.25 -2.64
CA PHE A 279 18.10 10.26 -2.04
C PHE A 279 17.36 9.06 -1.44
N ALA A 280 16.23 9.29 -0.75
CA ALA A 280 15.43 8.21 -0.17
C ALA A 280 14.85 7.26 -1.23
N VAL A 281 14.36 7.82 -2.35
CA VAL A 281 13.85 7.03 -3.48
C VAL A 281 14.98 6.25 -4.14
N SER A 282 16.13 6.88 -4.38
CA SER A 282 17.31 6.22 -4.93
C SER A 282 17.82 5.09 -4.03
N MET A 283 17.83 5.29 -2.71
CA MET A 283 18.15 4.26 -1.73
C MET A 283 17.15 3.10 -1.79
N ALA A 284 15.86 3.38 -1.92
CA ALA A 284 14.85 2.34 -2.06
C ALA A 284 15.03 1.52 -3.34
N LEU A 285 15.26 2.17 -4.48
CA LEU A 285 15.56 1.47 -5.74
C LEU A 285 16.80 0.59 -5.61
N PHE A 286 17.85 1.10 -4.95
CA PHE A 286 19.06 0.34 -4.68
C PHE A 286 18.77 -0.90 -3.84
N VAL A 287 18.11 -0.75 -2.68
CA VAL A 287 17.76 -1.86 -1.78
C VAL A 287 16.89 -2.90 -2.48
N VAL A 288 15.82 -2.48 -3.16
CA VAL A 288 14.92 -3.41 -3.88
C VAL A 288 15.67 -4.20 -4.96
N GLY A 289 16.49 -3.51 -5.76
CA GLY A 289 17.27 -4.13 -6.83
C GLY A 289 18.28 -5.14 -6.29
N THR A 290 19.10 -4.74 -5.32
CA THR A 290 20.17 -5.59 -4.78
C THR A 290 19.64 -6.73 -3.92
N CYS A 291 18.58 -6.54 -3.13
CA CYS A 291 17.92 -7.63 -2.41
C CYS A 291 17.37 -8.67 -3.39
N GLY A 292 16.78 -8.23 -4.50
CA GLY A 292 16.37 -9.11 -5.60
C GLY A 292 17.51 -9.93 -6.18
N LEU A 293 18.70 -9.33 -6.35
CA LEU A 293 19.90 -10.04 -6.83
C LEU A 293 20.43 -11.07 -5.81
N VAL A 294 20.32 -10.77 -4.52
CA VAL A 294 20.76 -11.66 -3.43
C VAL A 294 19.74 -12.77 -3.15
N GLY A 295 18.48 -12.57 -3.53
CA GLY A 295 17.38 -13.48 -3.22
C GLY A 295 16.96 -13.43 -1.75
N THR A 296 16.98 -12.23 -1.15
CA THR A 296 16.47 -11.97 0.20
C THR A 296 15.21 -11.10 0.13
N ASP A 297 14.55 -10.90 1.27
CA ASP A 297 13.32 -10.09 1.37
C ASP A 297 13.63 -8.61 1.12
N ASP A 298 13.18 -8.07 -0.02
CA ASP A 298 13.33 -6.66 -0.37
C ASP A 298 12.36 -5.74 0.37
N VAL A 299 11.18 -6.24 0.76
CA VAL A 299 10.15 -5.53 1.52
C VAL A 299 10.66 -5.25 2.94
N LEU A 300 11.11 -6.28 3.66
CA LEU A 300 11.67 -6.11 5.02
C LEU A 300 12.95 -5.27 5.00
N ALA A 301 13.86 -5.55 4.06
CA ALA A 301 15.11 -4.80 3.95
C ALA A 301 14.87 -3.31 3.70
N SER A 302 13.87 -2.96 2.87
CA SER A 302 13.48 -1.58 2.60
C SER A 302 13.03 -0.85 3.87
N PHE A 303 12.14 -1.46 4.64
CA PHE A 303 11.67 -0.86 5.90
C PHE A 303 12.79 -0.68 6.92
N ILE A 304 13.66 -1.69 7.08
CA ILE A 304 14.80 -1.62 7.99
C ILE A 304 15.84 -0.60 7.51
N ALA A 305 16.08 -0.49 6.20
CA ALA A 305 16.98 0.51 5.63
C ALA A 305 16.50 1.93 5.91
N GLY A 306 15.20 2.21 5.71
CA GLY A 306 14.60 3.50 6.07
C GLY A 306 14.72 3.80 7.57
N SER A 307 14.42 2.81 8.41
CA SER A 307 14.50 2.94 9.87
C SER A 307 15.93 3.14 10.39
N ALA A 308 16.91 2.45 9.80
CA ALA A 308 18.33 2.59 10.13
C ALA A 308 18.90 3.91 9.62
N PHE A 309 18.43 4.38 8.47
CA PHE A 309 18.80 5.70 7.94
C PHE A 309 18.33 6.83 8.87
N ALA A 310 17.12 6.73 9.43
CA ALA A 310 16.57 7.66 10.41
C ALA A 310 17.15 7.51 11.84
N TRP A 311 18.06 6.56 12.08
CA TRP A 311 18.59 6.30 13.41
C TRP A 311 19.59 7.37 13.86
N GLU A 312 19.20 8.23 14.80
CA GLU A 312 20.11 9.21 15.41
C GLU A 312 20.96 8.61 16.54
N ASP A 313 22.26 8.95 16.54
CA ASP A 313 23.18 8.67 17.64
C ASP A 313 23.27 9.88 18.56
N LYS A 314 22.39 9.92 19.57
CA LYS A 314 22.46 10.93 20.64
C LYS A 314 23.57 10.67 21.68
N ASP A 315 24.31 9.57 21.53
CA ASP A 315 25.30 9.08 22.51
C ASP A 315 26.73 9.05 21.95
N GLY A 316 26.97 9.67 20.78
CA GLY A 316 28.33 9.83 20.24
C GLY A 316 29.16 10.74 21.14
N PRO A 317 30.48 10.51 21.29
CA PRO A 317 31.32 11.40 22.09
C PRO A 317 31.20 12.81 21.54
N GLU A 318 31.09 13.75 22.48
CA GLU A 318 31.03 15.21 22.38
C GLU A 318 32.30 15.81 21.73
N LEU A 319 32.80 15.17 20.66
CA LEU A 319 33.86 15.67 19.81
C LEU A 319 33.15 16.41 18.67
N ASP A 320 33.14 17.74 18.80
CA ASP A 320 32.75 18.75 17.80
C ASP A 320 31.41 19.50 18.06
N ALA A 321 30.82 19.35 19.25
CA ALA A 321 29.61 20.08 19.66
C ALA A 321 29.79 21.62 19.78
N SER A 322 31.00 22.16 19.63
CA SER A 322 31.28 23.59 19.85
C SER A 322 31.49 24.42 18.58
N THR A 323 31.51 23.82 17.37
CA THR A 323 31.77 24.61 16.14
C THR A 323 30.68 24.49 15.06
N ASN A 324 29.83 23.46 15.07
CA ASN A 324 28.81 23.24 14.01
C ASN A 324 27.40 22.84 14.52
N ALA A 325 27.09 23.06 15.80
CA ALA A 325 25.79 22.67 16.38
C ALA A 325 24.57 23.31 15.68
N ASP A 326 24.72 24.54 15.18
CA ASP A 326 23.65 25.23 14.43
C ASP A 326 23.54 24.72 12.98
N ALA A 327 24.63 24.23 12.38
CA ALA A 327 24.65 23.69 11.03
C ALA A 327 24.11 22.25 10.95
N ASP A 328 24.35 21.43 11.98
CA ASP A 328 23.81 20.07 12.08
C ASP A 328 22.31 20.06 12.45
N ALA A 329 21.85 21.02 13.25
CA ALA A 329 20.42 21.21 13.54
C ALA A 329 19.63 21.69 12.31
N ASP A 330 20.19 22.63 11.53
CA ASP A 330 19.62 23.05 10.24
C ASP A 330 19.70 21.95 9.19
N ALA A 331 20.73 21.09 9.24
CA ALA A 331 20.85 19.93 8.35
C ALA A 331 19.78 18.87 8.65
N ASP A 332 19.59 18.44 9.89
CA ASP A 332 18.53 17.48 10.23
C ASP A 332 17.13 18.07 9.97
N ALA A 333 16.92 19.36 10.21
CA ALA A 333 15.69 20.07 9.81
C ALA A 333 15.51 20.10 8.28
N LEU A 334 16.59 20.27 7.51
CA LEU A 334 16.56 20.20 6.04
C LEU A 334 16.35 18.78 5.51
N HIS A 335 16.85 17.73 6.19
CA HIS A 335 16.57 16.33 5.83
C HIS A 335 15.08 16.00 6.06
N LEU A 336 14.53 16.46 7.18
CA LEU A 336 13.11 16.31 7.52
C LEU A 336 12.23 17.14 6.56
N ALA A 337 12.63 18.38 6.25
CA ALA A 337 11.90 19.26 5.34
C ALA A 337 11.99 18.83 3.86
N ALA A 338 13.10 18.24 3.44
CA ALA A 338 13.25 17.63 2.11
C ALA A 338 12.35 16.38 1.97
N ALA A 339 12.26 15.59 3.03
CA ALA A 339 11.34 14.46 3.09
C ALA A 339 9.85 14.89 3.04
N ASP A 340 9.52 16.09 3.50
CA ASP A 340 8.14 16.57 3.59
C ASP A 340 7.51 17.01 2.25
N THR A 341 8.31 17.27 1.20
CA THR A 341 7.76 17.79 -0.09
C THR A 341 7.80 16.79 -1.25
N LEU A 342 8.90 16.05 -1.46
CA LEU A 342 9.00 15.13 -2.60
C LEU A 342 8.41 13.74 -2.29
N HIS A 343 8.54 13.24 -1.06
CA HIS A 343 8.09 11.89 -0.71
C HIS A 343 6.57 11.72 -0.87
N PRO A 344 5.70 12.68 -0.44
CA PRO A 344 4.26 12.55 -0.64
C PRO A 344 3.85 12.55 -2.12
N ALA A 345 4.59 13.28 -2.97
CA ALA A 345 4.32 13.32 -4.41
C ALA A 345 4.66 11.99 -5.09
N VAL A 346 5.83 11.41 -4.77
CA VAL A 346 6.24 10.09 -5.29
C VAL A 346 5.29 9.00 -4.78
N ASP A 347 4.94 9.03 -3.49
CA ASP A 347 3.96 8.10 -2.90
C ASP A 347 2.62 8.18 -3.62
N THR A 348 2.08 9.38 -3.81
CA THR A 348 0.82 9.61 -4.54
C THR A 348 0.90 9.06 -5.98
N LEU A 349 1.98 9.37 -6.71
CA LEU A 349 2.13 8.93 -8.09
C LEU A 349 2.19 7.39 -8.20
N LEU A 350 2.98 6.74 -7.35
CA LEU A 350 3.10 5.28 -7.32
C LEU A 350 1.77 4.62 -6.95
N ASN A 351 1.05 5.19 -5.98
CA ASN A 351 -0.30 4.73 -5.59
C ASN A 351 -1.29 4.83 -6.74
N LEU A 352 -1.36 6.00 -7.38
CA LEU A 352 -2.28 6.20 -8.51
C LEU A 352 -1.94 5.29 -9.69
N ALA A 353 -0.66 4.96 -9.91
CA ALA A 353 -0.27 4.06 -10.99
C ALA A 353 -0.54 2.58 -10.67
N VAL A 354 -0.20 2.11 -9.46
CA VAL A 354 -0.33 0.69 -9.09
C VAL A 354 -1.78 0.25 -8.98
N PHE A 355 -2.64 1.07 -8.38
CA PHE A 355 -4.05 0.70 -8.24
C PHE A 355 -4.79 0.77 -9.58
N ALA A 356 -4.42 1.69 -10.46
CA ALA A 356 -4.96 1.75 -11.83
C ALA A 356 -4.53 0.53 -12.64
N TRP A 357 -3.26 0.11 -12.48
CA TRP A 357 -2.78 -1.15 -13.05
C TRP A 357 -3.56 -2.36 -12.53
N TYR A 358 -3.74 -2.47 -11.20
CA TYR A 358 -4.53 -3.56 -10.60
C TYR A 358 -5.97 -3.58 -11.10
N GLY A 359 -6.62 -2.42 -11.22
CA GLY A 359 -7.99 -2.32 -11.76
C GLY A 359 -8.11 -2.91 -13.16
N ALA A 360 -7.07 -2.74 -13.99
CA ALA A 360 -6.99 -3.29 -15.33
C ALA A 360 -6.58 -4.77 -15.39
N VAL A 361 -5.84 -5.27 -14.39
CA VAL A 361 -5.29 -6.64 -14.34
C VAL A 361 -6.21 -7.65 -13.65
N ILE A 362 -7.01 -7.23 -12.68
CA ILE A 362 -7.90 -8.12 -11.90
C ILE A 362 -8.74 -9.00 -12.84
N PRO A 363 -8.78 -10.34 -12.61
CA PRO A 363 -9.56 -11.26 -13.44
C PRO A 363 -11.06 -11.21 -13.07
N TRP A 364 -11.74 -10.10 -13.38
CA TRP A 364 -13.13 -9.85 -12.99
C TRP A 364 -14.11 -10.96 -13.40
N SER A 365 -13.90 -11.58 -14.56
CA SER A 365 -14.72 -12.70 -15.05
C SER A 365 -14.66 -13.94 -14.16
N SER A 366 -13.55 -14.13 -13.45
CA SER A 366 -13.35 -15.27 -12.55
C SER A 366 -14.13 -15.15 -11.23
N PHE A 367 -14.68 -13.97 -10.91
CA PHE A 367 -15.52 -13.78 -9.71
C PHE A 367 -16.98 -14.21 -9.91
N SER A 368 -17.46 -14.20 -11.16
CA SER A 368 -18.79 -14.70 -11.53
C SER A 368 -18.81 -16.18 -11.89
N GLY A 369 -17.65 -16.74 -12.27
CA GLY A 369 -17.48 -18.15 -12.56
C GLY A 369 -17.42 -18.98 -11.28
N SER A 370 -18.00 -20.17 -11.30
CA SER A 370 -17.80 -21.13 -10.24
C SER A 370 -16.42 -21.78 -10.45
N VAL A 371 -15.38 -21.31 -9.75
CA VAL A 371 -14.04 -21.92 -9.80
C VAL A 371 -14.18 -23.41 -9.51
N PRO A 372 -13.70 -24.32 -10.37
CA PRO A 372 -13.80 -25.75 -10.13
C PRO A 372 -13.14 -26.07 -8.78
N GLY A 373 -13.96 -26.47 -7.81
CA GLY A 373 -13.48 -26.80 -6.47
C GLY A 373 -12.90 -28.20 -6.48
N GLN A 374 -11.62 -28.35 -6.12
CA GLN A 374 -11.03 -29.66 -5.87
C GLN A 374 -11.21 -30.03 -4.38
N GLY A 375 -12.11 -30.98 -4.10
CA GLY A 375 -12.47 -31.44 -2.74
C GLY A 375 -13.89 -32.04 -2.64
N GLN A 376 -14.43 -32.17 -1.42
CA GLN A 376 -15.77 -32.72 -1.09
C GLN A 376 -16.98 -31.82 -1.46
N GLY A 377 -16.88 -30.87 -2.40
CA GLY A 377 -18.08 -30.15 -2.83
C GLY A 377 -17.90 -28.95 -3.75
N ALA A 378 -19.03 -28.65 -4.39
CA ALA A 378 -19.36 -27.58 -5.34
C ALA A 378 -18.40 -26.40 -5.47
N ALA A 379 -18.18 -26.03 -6.74
CA ALA A 379 -17.43 -24.89 -7.22
C ALA A 379 -17.72 -23.58 -6.45
N LEU A 380 -16.70 -22.73 -6.37
CA LEU A 380 -16.70 -21.54 -5.51
C LEU A 380 -17.70 -20.48 -6.01
N SER A 381 -18.92 -20.48 -5.45
CA SER A 381 -19.94 -19.49 -5.82
C SER A 381 -19.59 -18.07 -5.36
N THR A 382 -20.04 -17.06 -6.09
CA THR A 382 -19.90 -15.63 -5.72
C THR A 382 -20.43 -15.33 -4.31
N GLY A 383 -21.52 -15.98 -3.88
CA GLY A 383 -22.05 -15.80 -2.52
C GLY A 383 -21.08 -16.26 -1.41
N ARG A 384 -20.36 -17.36 -1.64
CA ARG A 384 -19.30 -17.82 -0.72
C ARG A 384 -18.10 -16.88 -0.74
N LEU A 385 -17.73 -16.32 -1.89
CA LEU A 385 -16.68 -15.30 -1.99
C LEU A 385 -17.04 -14.06 -1.18
N VAL A 386 -18.25 -13.52 -1.35
CA VAL A 386 -18.74 -12.37 -0.56
C VAL A 386 -18.72 -12.69 0.94
N ALA A 387 -19.23 -13.85 1.35
CA ALA A 387 -19.19 -14.28 2.74
C ALA A 387 -17.75 -14.40 3.27
N LEU A 388 -16.84 -14.92 2.45
CA LEU A 388 -15.41 -15.02 2.77
C LEU A 388 -14.80 -13.64 2.98
N GLY A 389 -15.01 -12.70 2.05
CA GLY A 389 -14.55 -11.32 2.19
C GLY A 389 -15.05 -10.68 3.49
N VAL A 390 -16.36 -10.75 3.76
CA VAL A 390 -16.96 -10.18 4.99
C VAL A 390 -16.41 -10.84 6.26
N LEU A 391 -16.29 -12.17 6.30
CA LEU A 391 -15.79 -12.86 7.49
C LEU A 391 -14.30 -12.59 7.72
N VAL A 392 -13.49 -12.50 6.66
CA VAL A 392 -12.08 -12.09 6.77
C VAL A 392 -11.99 -10.67 7.33
N MET A 393 -12.79 -9.72 6.84
CA MET A 393 -12.84 -8.35 7.38
C MET A 393 -13.10 -8.31 8.89
N LEU A 394 -14.03 -9.14 9.37
CA LEU A 394 -14.48 -9.12 10.77
C LEU A 394 -13.58 -9.93 11.70
N LEU A 395 -13.07 -11.08 11.25
CA LEU A 395 -12.40 -12.07 12.10
C LEU A 395 -10.88 -12.05 11.99
N ARG A 396 -10.33 -11.54 10.88
CA ARG A 396 -8.88 -11.57 10.65
C ARG A 396 -8.13 -10.78 11.69
N ARG A 397 -8.50 -9.53 11.97
CA ARG A 397 -7.69 -8.60 12.79
C ARG A 397 -8.39 -8.12 14.05
N LEU A 398 -9.65 -7.69 13.93
CA LEU A 398 -10.41 -7.03 15.00
C LEU A 398 -10.45 -7.82 16.32
N PRO A 399 -10.74 -9.14 16.36
CA PRO A 399 -10.83 -9.86 17.62
C PRO A 399 -9.49 -9.90 18.38
N TRP A 400 -8.39 -10.04 17.65
CA TRP A 400 -7.06 -10.24 18.22
C TRP A 400 -6.49 -8.95 18.77
N ILE A 401 -6.62 -7.84 18.03
CA ILE A 401 -6.25 -6.51 18.52
C ILE A 401 -7.07 -6.14 19.76
N PHE A 402 -8.37 -6.46 19.75
CA PHE A 402 -9.23 -6.23 20.91
C PHE A 402 -8.81 -7.07 22.13
N CYS A 403 -8.42 -8.33 21.95
CA CYS A 403 -7.89 -9.16 23.03
C CYS A 403 -6.55 -8.62 23.59
N MET A 404 -5.68 -8.12 22.71
CA MET A 404 -4.34 -7.63 23.06
C MET A 404 -4.33 -6.18 23.54
N GLN A 405 -5.45 -5.45 23.49
CA GLN A 405 -5.52 -4.01 23.76
C GLN A 405 -4.91 -3.61 25.11
N ARG A 406 -5.03 -4.45 26.15
CA ARG A 406 -4.51 -4.15 27.50
C ARG A 406 -2.99 -4.31 27.60
N LEU A 407 -2.38 -5.01 26.66
CA LEU A 407 -0.94 -5.28 26.62
C LEU A 407 -0.18 -4.25 25.76
N ILE A 408 -0.90 -3.42 25.00
CA ILE A 408 -0.34 -2.42 24.09
C ILE A 408 -0.64 -1.03 24.67
N PRO A 409 0.35 -0.33 25.28
CA PRO A 409 0.14 0.95 25.95
C PRO A 409 -0.41 2.06 25.04
N GLN A 410 -0.17 1.97 23.73
CA GLN A 410 -0.67 2.91 22.72
C GLN A 410 -2.18 2.82 22.51
N ILE A 411 -2.79 1.67 22.80
CA ILE A 411 -4.24 1.45 22.67
C ILE A 411 -4.89 1.80 24.00
N ARG A 412 -5.35 3.06 24.13
CA ARG A 412 -5.81 3.61 25.42
C ARG A 412 -7.21 3.17 25.80
N GLY A 413 -7.95 2.55 24.87
CA GLY A 413 -9.29 2.05 25.14
C GLY A 413 -9.91 1.29 23.97
N PRO A 414 -11.18 0.88 24.12
CA PRO A 414 -11.86 0.02 23.14
C PRO A 414 -12.10 0.70 21.80
N ARG A 415 -12.12 2.04 21.74
CA ARG A 415 -12.24 2.79 20.48
C ARG A 415 -10.97 2.69 19.64
N ASP A 416 -9.83 2.86 20.29
CA ASP A 416 -8.52 2.73 19.66
C ASP A 416 -8.32 1.28 19.19
N ALA A 417 -8.78 0.31 19.98
CA ALA A 417 -8.75 -1.11 19.63
C ALA A 417 -9.66 -1.44 18.44
N LEU A 418 -10.88 -0.87 18.38
CA LEU A 418 -11.80 -1.03 17.24
C LEU A 418 -11.22 -0.38 15.99
N PHE A 419 -10.66 0.82 16.12
CA PHE A 419 -10.03 1.54 15.02
C PHE A 419 -8.83 0.76 14.47
N ALA A 420 -7.87 0.42 15.33
CA ALA A 420 -6.71 -0.36 14.95
C ALA A 420 -7.12 -1.75 14.42
N GLY A 421 -8.11 -2.40 15.02
CA GLY A 421 -8.60 -3.69 14.57
C GLY A 421 -9.26 -3.67 13.19
N PHE A 422 -10.04 -2.63 12.88
CA PHE A 422 -10.76 -2.49 11.62
C PHE A 422 -9.87 -1.98 10.48
N PHE A 423 -9.00 -1.01 10.76
CA PHE A 423 -8.16 -0.36 9.76
C PHE A 423 -6.80 -1.07 9.60
N GLY A 424 -6.85 -2.34 9.20
CA GLY A 424 -5.69 -3.16 8.83
C GLY A 424 -5.77 -3.63 7.39
N PRO A 425 -5.52 -2.72 6.43
CA PRO A 425 -5.85 -2.96 5.05
C PRO A 425 -5.09 -4.08 4.39
N ILE A 426 -5.75 -4.71 3.42
CA ILE A 426 -5.23 -5.74 2.55
C ILE A 426 -5.10 -5.07 1.18
N GLY A 427 -3.88 -4.99 0.66
CA GLY A 427 -3.57 -4.17 -0.50
C GLY A 427 -2.50 -4.80 -1.38
N VAL A 428 -1.47 -4.01 -1.67
CA VAL A 428 -0.36 -4.35 -2.59
C VAL A 428 0.40 -5.58 -2.07
N SER A 429 0.61 -5.69 -0.75
CA SER A 429 1.32 -6.84 -0.17
C SER A 429 0.60 -8.18 -0.35
N ALA A 430 -0.73 -8.20 -0.35
CA ALA A 430 -1.49 -9.42 -0.59
C ALA A 430 -1.38 -9.89 -2.05
N VAL A 431 -1.35 -8.95 -2.99
CA VAL A 431 -1.12 -9.25 -4.41
C VAL A 431 0.31 -9.74 -4.62
N PHE A 432 1.29 -9.12 -3.97
CA PHE A 432 2.67 -9.59 -3.97
C PHE A 432 2.78 -11.06 -3.52
N TYR A 433 2.19 -11.42 -2.38
CA TYR A 433 2.23 -12.80 -1.89
C TYR A 433 1.43 -13.79 -2.73
N LEU A 434 0.32 -13.36 -3.33
CA LEU A 434 -0.39 -14.13 -4.34
C LEU A 434 0.56 -14.51 -5.49
N LEU A 435 1.27 -13.54 -6.04
CA LEU A 435 2.15 -13.75 -7.19
C LEU A 435 3.37 -14.60 -6.83
N VAL A 436 3.94 -14.41 -5.64
CA VAL A 436 5.00 -15.30 -5.09
C VAL A 436 4.49 -16.75 -4.95
N THR A 437 3.23 -16.93 -4.53
CA THR A 437 2.61 -18.26 -4.43
C THR A 437 2.47 -18.92 -5.80
N LEU A 438 1.98 -18.18 -6.80
CA LEU A 438 1.82 -18.66 -8.16
C LEU A 438 3.17 -19.03 -8.78
N GLN A 439 4.19 -18.19 -8.60
CA GLN A 439 5.56 -18.46 -9.04
C GLN A 439 6.10 -19.75 -8.40
N PHE A 440 5.87 -19.97 -7.10
CA PHE A 440 6.31 -21.19 -6.43
C PHE A 440 5.59 -22.45 -6.95
N ILE A 441 4.29 -22.37 -7.24
CA ILE A 441 3.55 -23.49 -7.82
C ILE A 441 4.14 -23.86 -9.19
N ASP A 442 4.43 -22.85 -10.00
CA ASP A 442 5.02 -23.00 -11.32
C ASP A 442 6.42 -23.63 -11.26
N GLU A 443 7.33 -23.05 -10.48
CA GLU A 443 8.74 -23.47 -10.43
C GLU A 443 8.99 -24.79 -9.67
N HIS A 444 8.10 -25.17 -8.75
CA HIS A 444 8.41 -26.21 -7.78
C HIS A 444 7.32 -27.27 -7.59
N LEU A 445 6.10 -27.03 -8.08
CA LEU A 445 4.98 -27.96 -7.95
C LEU A 445 4.36 -28.33 -9.30
N SER A 446 4.98 -27.88 -10.39
CA SER A 446 4.66 -28.29 -11.77
C SER A 446 5.82 -29.11 -12.35
N ASP A 447 5.52 -29.97 -13.32
CA ASP A 447 6.54 -30.76 -14.01
C ASP A 447 7.31 -29.92 -15.05
N GLY A 448 8.28 -30.54 -15.72
CA GLY A 448 9.10 -29.86 -16.75
C GLY A 448 8.31 -29.43 -17.99
N GLU A 449 7.07 -29.89 -18.14
CA GLU A 449 6.13 -29.46 -19.19
C GLU A 449 5.13 -28.42 -18.65
N GLY A 450 5.25 -27.98 -17.39
CA GLY A 450 4.36 -26.97 -16.79
C GLY A 450 3.00 -27.51 -16.33
N THR A 451 2.82 -28.83 -16.28
CA THR A 451 1.61 -29.44 -15.75
C THR A 451 1.67 -29.50 -14.23
N PRO A 452 0.69 -28.93 -13.50
CA PRO A 452 0.68 -28.93 -12.04
C PRO A 452 0.52 -30.35 -11.48
N ARG A 453 1.12 -30.60 -10.30
CA ARG A 453 0.83 -31.81 -9.51
C ARG A 453 -0.65 -31.85 -9.12
N ALA A 454 -1.21 -33.06 -9.05
CA ALA A 454 -2.64 -33.28 -8.85
C ALA A 454 -3.26 -32.60 -7.61
N ASP A 455 -2.50 -32.39 -6.53
CA ASP A 455 -2.97 -31.71 -5.33
C ASP A 455 -3.00 -30.17 -5.44
N VAL A 456 -2.32 -29.60 -6.43
CA VAL A 456 -2.27 -28.15 -6.71
C VAL A 456 -2.89 -27.75 -8.05
N GLU A 457 -3.46 -28.71 -8.78
CA GLU A 457 -4.09 -28.51 -10.09
C GLU A 457 -5.15 -27.40 -10.11
N HIS A 458 -5.86 -27.15 -9.02
CA HIS A 458 -6.83 -26.04 -8.92
C HIS A 458 -6.42 -24.99 -7.88
N PHE A 459 -5.29 -25.20 -7.23
CA PHE A 459 -4.85 -24.38 -6.11
C PHE A 459 -4.44 -22.99 -6.59
N GLY A 460 -3.69 -22.87 -7.68
CA GLY A 460 -3.27 -21.56 -8.19
C GLY A 460 -4.45 -20.67 -8.58
N GLU A 461 -5.48 -21.21 -9.23
CA GLU A 461 -6.71 -20.46 -9.53
C GLU A 461 -7.46 -20.06 -8.25
N THR A 462 -7.53 -20.96 -7.26
CA THR A 462 -8.15 -20.68 -5.96
C THR A 462 -7.45 -19.52 -5.25
N VAL A 463 -6.11 -19.53 -5.16
CA VAL A 463 -5.34 -18.45 -4.53
C VAL A 463 -5.59 -17.13 -5.28
N ARG A 464 -5.51 -17.16 -6.62
CA ARG A 464 -5.76 -15.98 -7.48
C ARG A 464 -7.13 -15.37 -7.23
N VAL A 465 -8.20 -16.17 -7.28
CA VAL A 465 -9.56 -15.67 -7.11
C VAL A 465 -9.81 -15.17 -5.69
N VAL A 466 -9.42 -15.96 -4.68
CA VAL A 466 -9.70 -15.61 -3.27
C VAL A 466 -8.91 -14.38 -2.84
N VAL A 467 -7.62 -14.30 -3.12
CA VAL A 467 -6.78 -13.18 -2.67
C VAL A 467 -7.18 -11.89 -3.37
N TRP A 468 -7.33 -11.88 -4.70
CA TRP A 468 -7.82 -10.69 -5.42
C TRP A 468 -9.18 -10.23 -4.91
N PHE A 469 -10.11 -11.16 -4.69
CA PHE A 469 -11.45 -10.82 -4.21
C PHE A 469 -11.40 -10.17 -2.83
N ILE A 470 -10.64 -10.73 -1.89
CA ILE A 470 -10.48 -10.14 -0.54
C ILE A 470 -9.84 -8.76 -0.63
N THR A 471 -8.78 -8.58 -1.43
CA THR A 471 -8.11 -7.28 -1.62
C THR A 471 -9.09 -6.23 -2.12
N VAL A 472 -9.95 -6.57 -3.09
CA VAL A 472 -11.00 -5.68 -3.60
C VAL A 472 -12.01 -5.34 -2.49
N VAL A 473 -12.57 -6.36 -1.81
CA VAL A 473 -13.56 -6.14 -0.73
C VAL A 473 -12.98 -5.26 0.39
N HIS A 474 -11.72 -5.46 0.77
CA HIS A 474 -11.06 -4.63 1.76
C HIS A 474 -10.93 -3.20 1.27
N GLY A 475 -10.48 -2.98 0.03
CA GLY A 475 -10.36 -1.65 -0.57
C GLY A 475 -11.65 -0.82 -0.49
N PHE A 476 -12.81 -1.43 -0.75
CA PHE A 476 -14.11 -0.79 -0.61
C PHE A 476 -14.56 -0.57 0.85
N SER A 477 -14.08 -1.37 1.78
CA SER A 477 -14.46 -1.27 3.20
C SER A 477 -13.89 -0.04 3.92
N ILE A 478 -12.75 0.48 3.46
CA ILE A 478 -12.06 1.64 4.07
C ILE A 478 -12.94 2.90 4.09
N PRO A 479 -13.47 3.39 2.94
CA PRO A 479 -14.36 4.55 2.94
C PRO A 479 -15.66 4.29 3.69
N LEU A 480 -16.22 3.07 3.61
CA LEU A 480 -17.41 2.69 4.36
C LEU A 480 -17.19 2.80 5.87
N GLY A 481 -16.03 2.38 6.36
CA GLY A 481 -15.63 2.54 7.77
C GLY A 481 -15.48 4.00 8.18
N LYS A 482 -14.85 4.84 7.35
CA LYS A 482 -14.74 6.28 7.61
C LYS A 482 -16.12 6.95 7.70
N ILE A 483 -17.00 6.67 6.75
CA ILE A 483 -18.38 7.19 6.72
C ILE A 483 -19.17 6.70 7.95
N ALA A 484 -19.07 5.42 8.30
CA ALA A 484 -19.76 4.86 9.47
C ALA A 484 -19.31 5.54 10.78
N LEU A 485 -18.01 5.85 10.93
CA LEU A 485 -17.49 6.56 12.09
C LEU A 485 -18.01 8.00 12.17
N LEU A 486 -18.07 8.70 11.03
CA LEU A 486 -18.61 10.06 10.94
C LEU A 486 -20.11 10.08 11.25
N ALA A 487 -20.88 9.14 10.68
CA ALA A 487 -22.31 8.99 10.92
C ALA A 487 -22.62 8.68 12.40
N TYR A 488 -21.89 7.74 13.00
CA TYR A 488 -22.03 7.42 14.43
C TYR A 488 -21.81 8.64 15.32
N ARG A 489 -20.84 9.49 14.98
CA ARG A 489 -20.56 10.73 15.73
C ARG A 489 -21.60 11.82 15.50
N ALA A 490 -22.11 12.00 14.29
CA ALA A 490 -23.20 12.93 14.02
C ALA A 490 -24.43 12.57 14.86
N VAL A 491 -24.78 11.28 14.91
CA VAL A 491 -25.88 10.78 15.73
C VAL A 491 -25.59 10.99 17.22
N ARG A 492 -24.40 10.66 17.71
CA ARG A 492 -24.04 10.86 19.12
C ARG A 492 -23.97 12.33 19.55
N GLY A 493 -23.51 13.20 18.65
CA GLY A 493 -23.51 14.65 18.85
C GLY A 493 -24.92 15.23 18.92
N SER A 494 -25.86 14.69 18.12
CA SER A 494 -27.28 15.07 18.17
C SER A 494 -28.02 14.54 19.41
N LEU A 495 -27.61 13.39 19.93
CA LEU A 495 -28.17 12.76 21.15
C LEU A 495 -27.58 13.34 22.45
N GLY A 496 -26.44 14.04 22.36
CA GLY A 496 -25.90 14.84 23.46
C GLY A 496 -26.64 16.18 23.56
N GLY A 497 -27.83 16.16 24.17
CA GLY A 497 -28.55 17.39 24.52
C GLY A 497 -27.69 18.37 25.33
N PRO A 498 -28.05 19.66 25.37
CA PRO A 498 -27.20 20.74 25.87
C PRO A 498 -26.82 20.49 27.32
N ARG A 499 -25.55 20.15 27.58
CA ARG A 499 -24.99 20.25 28.92
C ARG A 499 -24.81 21.72 29.22
N GLY A 500 -25.45 22.14 30.30
CA GLY A 500 -25.46 23.50 30.81
C GLY A 500 -24.08 24.11 30.96
N GLU A 501 -24.10 25.43 30.87
CA GLU A 501 -23.01 26.40 30.90
C GLU A 501 -21.86 26.08 31.88
N GLY A 502 -20.63 26.29 31.40
CA GLY A 502 -19.45 26.38 32.26
C GLY A 502 -18.12 26.23 31.51
N GLY A 503 -17.63 27.30 30.89
CA GLY A 503 -16.22 27.43 30.47
C GLY A 503 -15.98 27.40 28.96
N GLY A 504 -15.80 28.57 28.36
CA GLY A 504 -15.90 28.81 26.92
C GLY A 504 -14.81 28.18 26.04
N TRP A 505 -15.26 27.62 24.91
CA TRP A 505 -14.53 27.57 23.64
C TRP A 505 -15.52 28.00 22.55
N GLY A 506 -15.31 29.20 22.01
CA GLY A 506 -16.12 29.78 20.94
C GLY A 506 -15.66 29.28 19.57
N GLY A 507 -16.64 28.91 18.74
CA GLY A 507 -16.56 29.00 17.28
C GLY A 507 -16.11 27.76 16.53
N LEU A 508 -17.07 26.93 16.09
CA LEU A 508 -17.18 26.52 14.67
C LEU A 508 -18.53 25.82 14.44
N GLY A 509 -19.43 26.51 13.72
CA GLY A 509 -20.73 25.98 13.34
C GLY A 509 -20.61 24.81 12.37
N SER A 510 -21.42 23.79 12.62
CA SER A 510 -21.65 22.62 11.76
C SER A 510 -21.90 23.01 10.31
N ARG A 511 -21.00 22.64 9.41
CA ARG A 511 -21.27 22.59 7.97
C ARG A 511 -21.14 21.14 7.52
N VAL A 512 -22.25 20.43 7.49
CA VAL A 512 -22.40 19.24 6.65
C VAL A 512 -22.55 19.75 5.22
N PRO A 513 -21.70 19.35 4.25
CA PRO A 513 -21.86 19.79 2.87
C PRO A 513 -23.08 19.08 2.27
N THR A 514 -24.15 19.84 2.05
CA THR A 514 -25.29 19.39 1.24
C THR A 514 -24.89 19.51 -0.24
N ILE A 515 -25.17 18.47 -1.03
CA ILE A 515 -24.93 18.34 -2.48
C ILE A 515 -25.45 19.55 -3.31
N SER A 516 -26.30 20.39 -2.74
CA SER A 516 -26.86 21.59 -3.38
C SER A 516 -25.85 22.69 -3.74
N ARG A 517 -24.63 22.69 -3.19
CA ARG A 517 -23.61 23.72 -3.50
C ARG A 517 -22.89 23.55 -4.83
N LEU A 518 -23.06 22.41 -5.52
CA LEU A 518 -22.44 22.16 -6.83
C LEU A 518 -23.12 22.91 -7.99
N PHE A 519 -24.27 23.57 -7.76
CA PHE A 519 -25.05 24.26 -8.80
C PHE A 519 -25.23 25.76 -8.55
N GLU A 520 -24.55 26.36 -7.56
CA GLU A 520 -24.59 27.81 -7.38
C GLU A 520 -23.64 28.52 -8.35
N VAL A 521 -24.22 29.10 -9.41
CA VAL A 521 -23.55 30.02 -10.32
C VAL A 521 -23.08 31.26 -9.53
N PRO A 522 -21.80 31.67 -9.60
CA PRO A 522 -21.34 32.85 -8.89
C PRO A 522 -22.02 34.11 -9.46
N LYS A 523 -22.72 34.87 -8.61
CA LYS A 523 -23.20 36.22 -8.98
C LYS A 523 -22.01 37.17 -9.03
N THR A 524 -21.77 37.78 -10.18
CA THR A 524 -20.80 38.87 -10.38
C THR A 524 -21.20 40.11 -9.57
N PRO A 525 -20.27 40.83 -8.93
CA PRO A 525 -20.58 42.09 -8.25
C PRO A 525 -20.75 43.24 -9.25
N SER A 526 -21.82 44.00 -9.11
CA SER A 526 -22.07 45.25 -9.84
C SER A 526 -21.30 46.44 -9.22
N PRO A 527 -20.76 47.38 -10.00
CA PRO A 527 -20.11 48.57 -9.47
C PRO A 527 -21.08 49.75 -9.41
N THR A 528 -21.47 50.17 -8.21
CA THR A 528 -22.03 51.50 -7.92
C THR A 528 -21.48 51.87 -6.54
N GLY A 529 -20.57 52.84 -6.38
CA GLY A 529 -20.74 54.25 -6.72
C GLY A 529 -21.23 54.98 -5.46
N GLY A 530 -20.34 55.65 -4.73
CA GLY A 530 -20.72 56.39 -3.52
C GLY A 530 -19.55 57.04 -2.79
N VAL A 531 -19.15 58.22 -3.24
CA VAL A 531 -18.16 59.11 -2.60
C VAL A 531 -18.84 59.94 -1.49
N ARG A 532 -18.24 59.95 -0.29
CA ARG A 532 -18.28 61.00 0.76
C ARG A 532 -16.88 60.95 1.40
N GLY A 533 -16.07 62.00 1.53
CA GLY A 533 -16.29 63.43 1.61
C GLY A 533 -15.66 63.92 2.91
N SER A 534 -14.34 64.20 2.93
CA SER A 534 -13.64 64.87 4.05
C SER A 534 -12.26 65.42 3.63
N GLY A 535 -11.92 66.62 4.11
CA GLY A 535 -10.58 67.24 4.01
C GLY A 535 -10.53 68.44 3.04
N VAL A 536 -10.75 69.69 3.48
CA VAL A 536 -9.78 70.63 4.08
C VAL A 536 -8.78 71.22 3.09
N GLY A 537 -8.83 72.55 2.92
CA GLY A 537 -7.66 73.43 3.00
C GLY A 537 -6.76 73.58 1.76
N ASP A 538 -7.08 74.59 0.95
CA ASP A 538 -6.22 75.69 0.49
C ASP A 538 -4.72 75.47 0.16
N GLY A 539 -4.31 75.99 -1.00
CA GLY A 539 -2.94 76.47 -1.24
C GLY A 539 -2.19 75.92 -2.46
N GLY A 540 -2.05 76.76 -3.49
CA GLY A 540 -0.72 77.05 -4.07
C GLY A 540 -0.26 76.34 -5.35
N GLU A 541 -0.39 77.06 -6.47
CA GLU A 541 0.64 77.30 -7.51
C GLU A 541 1.21 76.18 -8.42
N SER A 542 1.01 76.40 -9.75
CA SER A 542 1.96 76.27 -10.90
C SER A 542 2.77 74.96 -11.09
N GLY A 543 2.93 74.34 -12.25
CA GLY A 543 2.63 74.66 -13.64
C GLY A 543 3.35 73.64 -14.56
N VAL A 544 2.91 73.62 -15.83
CA VAL A 544 3.66 73.25 -17.07
C VAL A 544 4.01 71.77 -17.37
N MET A 545 3.30 71.28 -18.41
CA MET A 545 3.66 70.45 -19.58
C MET A 545 4.73 69.34 -19.53
N GLY A 546 4.40 68.21 -20.19
CA GLY A 546 5.38 67.42 -20.95
C GLY A 546 5.04 65.95 -21.20
N SER A 547 4.21 65.68 -22.22
CA SER A 547 4.12 64.39 -22.96
C SER A 547 5.31 64.28 -23.94
N PRO A 548 5.60 63.14 -24.62
CA PRO A 548 4.73 62.01 -25.04
C PRO A 548 4.74 60.78 -24.15
#